data_AF-A0A8T4HKS0-F1
#
_entry.id   AF-A0A8T4HKS0-F1
#
_cell.length_a   1.000
_cell.length_b   1.000
_cell.length_c   1.000
_cell.angle_alpha   90.00
_cell.angle_beta   90.00
_cell.angle_gamma   90.00
#
_symmetry.space_group_name_H-M   'P 1'
#
loop_
_entity.id
_entity.type
_entity.pdbx_description
1 polymer ?
#
loop_
_entity_poly.entity_id
_entity_poly.type
_entity_poly.pdbx_seq_one_letter_code
_entity_poly.pdbx_strand_id
1 'polypeptide(L)' 'MRTPIGLPVEVGELDGYTIALTVEQFLGRPSLWWHAWAPDGSYAGQTNNAHWLALLIADHRHKTA' A
#
# COMPACT_ATOMS: atom_id res chain seq x y z
N MET A 1 -3.12 17.57 18.10
CA MET A 1 -3.76 16.90 16.94
C MET A 1 -3.37 15.42 17.01
N ARG A 2 -4.31 14.48 17.09
CA ARG A 2 -3.99 13.04 17.11
C ARG A 2 -3.76 12.57 15.69
N THR A 3 -2.65 11.88 15.42
CA THR A 3 -2.40 11.26 14.11
C THR A 3 -3.40 10.13 13.90
N PRO A 4 -4.13 10.07 12.77
CA PRO A 4 -5.08 9.00 12.49
C PRO A 4 -4.31 7.72 12.12
N ILE A 5 -3.87 6.98 13.13
CA ILE A 5 -3.16 5.70 12.93
C ILE A 5 -4.16 4.66 12.40
N GLY A 6 -3.76 3.95 11.34
CA GLY A 6 -4.51 2.84 10.75
C GLY A 6 -5.66 3.22 9.81
N LEU A 7 -5.86 4.51 9.54
CA LEU A 7 -6.83 4.98 8.55
C LEU A 7 -6.13 5.41 7.26
N PRO A 8 -6.74 5.17 6.08
CA PRO A 8 -6.22 5.72 4.84
C PRO A 8 -6.27 7.24 4.89
N VAL A 9 -5.14 7.88 4.63
CA VAL A 9 -5.02 9.34 4.47
C VAL A 9 -5.16 9.74 3.00
N GLU A 10 -4.86 8.82 2.08
CA GLU A 10 -5.02 8.99 0.64
C GLU A 10 -5.32 7.63 -0.01
N VAL A 11 -6.13 7.63 -1.08
CA VAL A 11 -6.43 6.43 -1.88
C VAL A 11 -6.36 6.82 -3.35
N GLY A 12 -5.78 5.94 -4.16
CA GLY A 12 -5.64 6.11 -5.60
C GLY A 12 -5.62 4.78 -6.33
N GLU A 13 -5.33 4.82 -7.63
CA GLU A 13 -5.24 3.65 -8.50
C GLU A 13 -3.92 3.65 -9.28
N LEU A 14 -3.33 2.47 -9.48
CA LEU A 14 -2.18 2.25 -10.35
C LEU A 14 -2.38 0.95 -11.15
N ASP A 15 -2.52 1.06 -12.47
CA ASP A 15 -2.71 -0.10 -13.38
C ASP A 15 -3.84 -1.06 -12.98
N GLY A 16 -4.95 -0.54 -12.45
CA GLY A 16 -6.08 -1.31 -11.92
C GLY A 16 -5.94 -1.72 -10.46
N TYR A 17 -4.77 -1.53 -9.83
CA TYR A 17 -4.58 -1.81 -8.41
C TYR A 17 -5.08 -0.63 -7.57
N THR A 18 -5.87 -0.90 -6.54
CA THR A 18 -6.21 0.09 -5.53
C THR A 18 -5.00 0.29 -4.63
N ILE A 19 -4.59 1.54 -4.44
CA ILE A 19 -3.48 1.93 -3.58
C ILE A 19 -4.01 2.78 -2.43
N ALA A 20 -3.66 2.44 -1.18
CA ALA A 20 -3.96 3.28 -0.03
C ALA A 20 -2.69 3.69 0.71
N LEU A 21 -2.59 4.98 1.04
CA LEU A 21 -1.60 5.52 1.96
C LEU A 21 -2.19 5.54 3.35
N THR A 22 -1.53 4.90 4.31
CA THR A 22 -1.93 4.89 5.71
C THR A 22 -0.83 5.52 6.57
N VAL A 23 -1.20 5.96 7.78
CA VAL A 23 -0.21 6.23 8.82
C VAL A 23 -0.21 5.06 9.79
N GLU A 24 0.95 4.41 9.95
CA GLU A 24 1.13 3.27 10.86
C GLU A 24 2.19 3.56 11.91
N GLN A 25 2.23 2.75 12.97
CA GLN A 25 3.30 2.79 13.95
C GLN A 25 4.41 1.81 13.57
N PHE A 26 5.58 2.34 13.20
CA PHE A 26 6.76 1.55 12.88
C PHE A 26 7.90 1.93 13.83
N LEU A 27 8.42 0.93 14.58
CA LEU A 27 9.46 1.14 15.59
C LEU A 27 9.12 2.27 16.59
N GLY A 28 7.85 2.34 17.01
CA GLY A 28 7.35 3.33 17.96
C GLY A 28 7.11 4.73 17.39
N ARG A 29 7.34 4.95 16.08
CA ARG A 29 7.14 6.25 15.42
C ARG A 29 6.05 6.16 14.35
N PRO A 30 5.27 7.24 14.11
CA PRO A 30 4.41 7.32 12.94
C PRO A 30 5.24 7.21 11.65
N SER A 31 4.80 6.35 10.73
CA SER A 31 5.38 6.17 9.41
C SER A 31 4.26 6.08 8.37
N LEU A 32 4.52 6.59 7.18
CA LEU A 32 3.62 6.42 6.04
C LEU A 32 3.85 5.04 5.41
N TRP A 33 2.76 4.36 5.07
CA TRP A 33 2.79 3.05 4.44
C TRP A 33 1.83 3.02 3.26
N TRP A 34 2.31 2.50 2.14
CA TRP A 34 1.51 2.21 0.98
C TRP A 34 1.04 0.76 1.06
N HIS A 35 -0.20 0.54 0.66
CA HIS A 35 -0.82 -0.78 0.52
C HIS A 35 -1.41 -0.90 -0.89
N ALA A 36 -1.32 -2.08 -1.49
CA ALA A 36 -1.84 -2.34 -2.82
C ALA A 36 -2.75 -3.58 -2.85
N TRP A 37 -3.91 -3.45 -3.51
CA TRP A 37 -4.85 -4.53 -3.78
C TRP A 37 -5.12 -4.63 -5.29
N ALA A 38 -5.13 -5.84 -5.83
CA ALA A 38 -5.45 -6.11 -7.23
C ALA A 38 -6.95 -5.93 -7.51
N PRO A 39 -7.36 -5.83 -8.80
CA PRO A 39 -8.78 -5.70 -9.17
C PRO A 39 -9.70 -6.83 -8.65
N ASP A 40 -9.15 -8.03 -8.45
CA ASP A 40 -9.88 -9.19 -7.91
C ASP A 40 -9.99 -9.18 -6.37
N GLY A 41 -9.46 -8.13 -5.72
CA GLY A 41 -9.45 -7.96 -4.28
C GLY A 41 -8.28 -8.62 -3.55
N SER A 42 -7.41 -9.35 -4.26
CA SER A 42 -6.22 -9.97 -3.66
C SER A 42 -5.19 -8.90 -3.23
N TYR A 43 -4.41 -9.22 -2.19
CA TYR A 43 -3.45 -8.28 -1.62
C TYR A 43 -2.07 -8.43 -2.26
N ALA A 44 -1.58 -7.34 -2.87
CA ALA A 44 -0.29 -7.32 -3.55
C ALA A 44 0.88 -7.01 -2.60
N GLY A 45 0.62 -6.28 -1.51
CA GLY A 45 1.59 -6.04 -0.45
C GLY A 45 1.59 -4.61 0.08
N GLN A 46 2.55 -4.33 0.97
CA GLN A 46 2.78 -3.01 1.55
C GLN A 46 4.25 -2.66 1.70
N THR A 47 4.52 -1.36 1.71
CA THR A 47 5.86 -0.83 1.99
C THR A 47 5.79 0.67 2.28
N ASN A 48 6.76 1.19 3.02
CA ASN A 48 6.94 2.63 3.22
C ASN A 48 7.74 3.30 2.08
N ASN A 49 7.93 2.62 0.95
CA ASN A 49 8.68 3.13 -0.19
C ASN A 49 7.94 2.84 -1.51
N ALA A 50 7.59 3.91 -2.24
CA ALA A 50 6.78 3.81 -3.46
C ALA A 50 7.44 2.99 -4.58
N HIS A 51 8.77 3.00 -4.71
CA HIS A 51 9.46 2.18 -5.72
C HIS A 51 9.30 0.69 -5.43
N TRP A 52 9.45 0.30 -4.16
CA TRP A 52 9.22 -1.09 -3.74
C TRP A 52 7.77 -1.51 -3.91
N LEU A 53 6.81 -0.59 -3.79
CA LEU A 53 5.39 -0.88 -4.01
C LEU A 53 5.13 -1.28 -5.47
N ALA A 54 5.71 -0.54 -6.42
CA ALA A 54 5.60 -0.85 -7.84
C ALA A 54 6.18 -2.25 -8.17
N LEU A 55 7.30 -2.63 -7.52
CA LEU A 55 7.88 -3.96 -7.68
C LEU A 55 7.00 -5.07 -7.09
N LEU A 56 6.37 -4.84 -5.93
CA LEU A 56 5.41 -5.78 -5.34
C LEU A 56 4.19 -5.99 -6.24
N ILE A 57 3.66 -4.92 -6.83
CA ILE A 57 2.55 -4.98 -7.80
C ILE A 57 2.96 -5.78 -9.04
N ALA A 58 4.15 -5.52 -9.59
CA ALA A 58 4.66 -6.23 -10.75
C ALA A 58 4.87 -7.73 -10.47
N ASP A 59 5.44 -8.08 -9.33
CA ASP A 59 5.64 -9.47 -8.89
C ASP A 59 4.31 -10.19 -8.65
N HIS A 60 3.35 -9.53 -7.98
CA HIS A 60 2.00 -10.06 -7.80
C HIS A 60 1.35 -10.37 -9.16
N ARG A 61 1.35 -9.40 -10.07
CA ARG A 61 0.79 -9.56 -11.42
C ARG A 61 1.43 -10.70 -12.20
N HIS A 62 2.74 -10.88 -12.07
CA HIS A 62 3.45 -11.98 -12.72
C HIS A 62 3.04 -13.36 -12.19
N LYS A 63 2.72 -13.45 -10.90
CA LYS A 63 2.32 -14.72 -10.24
C LYS A 63 0.86 -15.10 -10.48
N THR A 64 0.01 -14.13 -10.79
CA THR A 64 -1.44 -14.33 -10.99
C THR A 64 -1.87 -14.33 -12.46
N ALA A 65 -0.95 -14.10 -13.38
CA ALA A 65 -1.16 -14.21 -14.83
C ALA A 65 -1.05 -15.68 -15.29
#